data_AF-A0A3M2VKF9-F1
#
_entry.id   AF-A0A3M2VKF9-F1
#
_cell.length_a   1.000
_cell.length_b   1.000
_cell.length_c   1.000
_cell.angle_alpha   90.00
_cell.angle_beta   90.00
_cell.angle_gamma   90.00
#
_symmetry.space_group_name_H-M   'P 1'
#
loop_
_entity.id
_entity.type
_entity.pdbx_description
1 polymer ?
#
loop_
_entity_poly.entity_id
_entity_poly.type
_entity_poly.pdbx_seq_one_letter_code
_entity_poly.pdbx_strand_id
1 'polypeptide(L)' 'EELQRVADGVAFGLAQGLIVNAGHGLHYHNVEAVAAIKGINELNIGHALVAHALFVGFKAAVAEMKALIVAAAR' A
#
# COMPACT_ATOMS: atom_id res chain seq x y z
N GLU A 1 7.78 -11.33 -9.94
CA GLU A 1 8.59 -12.08 -8.96
C GLU A 1 8.44 -11.49 -7.56
N GLU A 2 8.88 -10.25 -7.31
CA GLU A 2 8.80 -9.63 -5.98
C GLU A 2 7.38 -9.49 -5.42
N LEU A 3 6.39 -9.17 -6.26
CA LEU A 3 4.99 -9.10 -5.80
C LEU A 3 4.49 -10.44 -5.23
N GLN A 4 4.88 -11.56 -5.86
CA GLN A 4 4.53 -12.89 -5.36
C GLN A 4 5.20 -13.15 -4.01
N ARG A 5 6.47 -12.77 -3.85
CA ARG A 5 7.19 -12.90 -2.58
C ARG A 5 6.53 -12.10 -1.46
N VAL A 6 5.98 -10.91 -1.76
CA VAL A 6 5.19 -10.13 -0.80
C VAL A 6 3.90 -10.88 -0.43
N ALA A 7 3.16 -11.40 -1.42
CA ALA A 7 1.93 -12.16 -1.17
C ALA A 7 2.19 -13.42 -0.31
N ASP A 8 3.26 -14.15 -0.60
CA ASP A 8 3.67 -15.34 0.16
C ASP A 8 4.03 -14.95 1.61
N GLY A 9 4.74 -13.83 1.80
CA GLY A 9 5.06 -13.29 3.12
C GLY A 9 3.83 -12.88 3.92
N VAL A 10 2.83 -12.26 3.27
CA VAL A 10 1.54 -11.92 3.90
C VAL A 10 0.81 -13.19 4.34
N ALA A 11 0.69 -14.18 3.45
CA ALA A 11 0.03 -15.45 3.76
C ALA A 11 0.72 -16.18 4.92
N PHE A 12 2.05 -16.21 4.93
CA PHE A 12 2.83 -16.80 6.02
C PHE A 12 2.61 -16.07 7.35
N GLY A 13 2.71 -14.74 7.37
CA GLY A 13 2.51 -13.94 8.58
C GLY A 13 1.12 -14.16 9.19
N LEU A 14 0.08 -14.17 8.34
CA LEU A 14 -1.28 -14.45 8.80
C LEU A 14 -1.46 -15.86 9.36
N ALA A 15 -0.82 -16.87 8.76
CA ALA A 15 -0.85 -18.23 9.29
C ALA A 15 -0.21 -18.34 10.68
N GLN A 16 0.67 -17.41 11.04
CA GLN A 16 1.26 -17.29 12.39
C GLN A 16 0.45 -16.38 13.33
N GLY A 17 -0.71 -15.87 12.91
CA GLY A 17 -1.54 -14.97 13.71
C GLY A 17 -1.02 -13.52 13.78
N LEU A 18 -0.13 -13.12 12.88
CA LEU A 18 0.41 -11.75 12.84
C LEU A 18 -0.50 -10.81 12.04
N ILE A 19 -0.48 -9.54 12.44
CA ILE A 19 -0.94 -8.43 11.60
C ILE A 19 0.20 -8.08 10.64
N VAL A 20 -0.10 -8.03 9.34
CA VAL A 20 0.91 -7.75 8.31
C VAL A 20 0.64 -6.38 7.68
N ASN A 21 1.64 -5.50 7.77
CA ASN A 21 1.64 -4.17 7.15
C ASN A 21 2.69 -4.09 6.03
N ALA A 22 2.57 -3.11 5.13
CA ALA A 22 3.58 -2.81 4.10
C ALA A 22 3.67 -1.29 3.86
N GLY A 23 4.45 -0.84 2.86
CA GLY A 23 4.39 0.57 2.42
C GLY A 23 5.69 1.22 1.95
N HIS A 24 6.86 0.68 2.32
CA HIS A 24 8.14 1.26 1.90
C HIS A 24 8.30 1.24 0.38
N GLY A 25 8.59 2.41 -0.22
CA GLY A 25 8.78 2.56 -1.67
C GLY A 25 7.50 2.56 -2.51
N LEU A 26 6.31 2.42 -1.90
CA LEU A 26 5.05 2.49 -2.65
C LEU A 26 4.74 3.93 -3.11
N HIS A 27 4.14 4.03 -4.29
CA HIS A 27 3.70 5.26 -4.93
C HIS A 27 2.44 5.02 -5.78
N TYR A 28 1.87 6.09 -6.33
CA TYR A 28 0.57 6.11 -7.04
C TYR A 28 0.46 5.19 -8.26
N HIS A 29 1.55 4.55 -8.70
CA HIS A 29 1.56 3.68 -9.89
C HIS A 29 1.88 2.22 -9.57
N ASN A 30 2.19 1.88 -8.31
CA ASN A 30 2.47 0.49 -7.91
C ASN A 30 1.71 0.06 -6.64
N VAL A 31 1.06 0.99 -5.94
CA VAL A 31 0.36 0.72 -4.67
C VAL A 31 -0.81 -0.26 -4.85
N GLU A 32 -1.52 -0.21 -5.98
CA GLU A 32 -2.75 -0.98 -6.21
C GLU A 32 -2.49 -2.50 -6.17
N ALA A 33 -1.39 -2.96 -6.79
CA ALA A 33 -1.03 -4.38 -6.79
C ALA A 33 -0.75 -4.92 -5.39
N VAL A 34 -0.18 -4.09 -4.50
CA VAL A 34 0.08 -4.46 -3.11
C VAL A 34 -1.20 -4.35 -2.27
N ALA A 35 -2.00 -3.30 -2.47
CA ALA A 35 -3.28 -3.12 -1.78
C ALA A 35 -4.30 -4.25 -2.08
N ALA A 36 -4.23 -4.85 -3.27
CA ALA A 36 -5.06 -6.00 -3.65
C ALA A 36 -4.67 -7.33 -2.95
N ILE A 37 -3.53 -7.39 -2.25
CA ILE A 37 -3.13 -8.58 -1.50
C ILE A 37 -4.00 -8.70 -0.25
N LYS A 38 -4.91 -9.68 -0.29
CA LYS A 38 -5.79 -10.00 0.85
C LYS A 38 -4.96 -10.28 2.10
N GLY A 39 -5.27 -9.58 3.18
CA GLY A 39 -4.61 -9.80 4.47
C GLY A 39 -3.65 -8.70 4.90
N ILE A 40 -3.28 -7.80 3.99
CA ILE A 40 -2.58 -6.57 4.39
C ILE A 40 -3.53 -5.72 5.23
N ASN A 41 -3.06 -5.33 6.41
CA ASN A 41 -3.83 -4.52 7.36
C ASN A 41 -3.66 -3.02 7.12
N GLU A 42 -2.42 -2.56 6.88
CA GLU A 42 -2.11 -1.14 6.68
C GLU A 42 -0.96 -0.92 5.70
N LEU A 43 -1.04 0.17 4.91
CA LEU A 43 0.01 0.66 4.03
C LEU A 43 0.59 1.99 4.55
N ASN A 44 1.80 1.94 5.12
CA ASN A 44 2.53 3.08 5.64
C ASN A 44 3.41 3.72 4.54
N ILE A 45 2.90 4.78 3.92
CA ILE A 45 3.52 5.44 2.76
C ILE A 45 4.01 6.84 3.17
N GLY A 46 5.23 7.21 2.76
CA GLY A 46 5.86 8.48 3.15
C GLY A 46 6.28 9.33 1.94
N HIS A 47 7.47 9.06 1.40
CA HIS A 47 8.12 9.90 0.38
C HIS A 47 7.22 10.24 -0.83
N ALA A 48 6.47 9.26 -1.35
CA ALA A 48 5.58 9.48 -2.48
C ALA A 48 4.43 10.46 -2.17
N LEU A 49 3.88 10.45 -0.95
CA LEU A 49 2.86 11.41 -0.52
C LEU A 49 3.43 12.83 -0.50
N VAL A 50 4.62 13.01 0.11
CA VAL A 50 5.28 14.32 0.19
C VAL A 50 5.62 14.83 -1.20
N ALA A 51 6.20 13.98 -2.07
CA ALA A 51 6.58 14.37 -3.43
C ALA A 51 5.37 14.80 -4.27
N HIS A 52 4.26 14.06 -4.23
CA HIS A 52 3.04 14.42 -4.95
C HIS A 52 2.37 15.67 -4.37
N ALA A 53 2.40 15.82 -3.04
CA ALA A 53 1.84 16.99 -2.34
C ALA A 53 2.50 18.32 -2.74
N LEU A 54 3.73 18.31 -3.27
CA LEU A 54 4.36 19.53 -3.82
C LEU A 54 3.59 20.11 -5.02
N PHE A 55 2.82 19.28 -5.73
CA PHE A 55 2.08 19.70 -6.91
C PHE A 55 0.58 19.87 -6.64
N VAL A 56 0.00 19.02 -5.79
CA VAL A 56 -1.46 18.99 -5.55
C VAL A 56 -1.87 19.42 -4.13
N GLY A 57 -0.91 19.62 -3.23
CA GLY A 57 -1.13 19.84 -1.80
C GLY A 57 -1.41 18.55 -1.02
N PHE A 58 -1.07 18.55 0.28
CA PHE A 58 -1.14 17.35 1.13
C PHE A 58 -2.54 16.73 1.22
N LYS A 59 -3.59 17.56 1.30
CA LYS A 59 -4.97 17.09 1.41
C LYS A 59 -5.38 16.24 0.19
N ALA A 60 -5.06 16.70 -1.02
CA ALA A 60 -5.36 15.98 -2.25
C ALA A 60 -4.51 14.71 -2.35
N ALA A 61 -3.20 14.81 -2.09
CA ALA A 61 -2.29 13.66 -2.11
C ALA A 61 -2.75 12.50 -1.21
N VAL A 62 -3.10 12.80 0.04
CA VAL A 62 -3.61 11.77 0.97
C VAL A 62 -4.94 11.17 0.49
N ALA A 63 -5.87 12.01 0.01
CA ALA A 63 -7.17 11.56 -0.46
C ALA A 63 -7.06 10.65 -1.71
N GLU A 64 -6.22 11.03 -2.67
CA GLU A 64 -5.98 10.28 -3.90
C GLU A 64 -5.32 8.92 -3.62
N MET A 65 -4.25 8.90 -2.79
CA MET A 65 -3.59 7.65 -2.40
C MET A 65 -4.57 6.71 -1.70
N LYS A 66 -5.39 7.23 -0.76
CA LYS A 66 -6.40 6.45 -0.08
C LYS A 66 -7.46 5.88 -1.04
N ALA A 67 -7.88 6.67 -2.03
CA ALA A 67 -8.85 6.22 -3.03
C ALA A 67 -8.33 5.05 -3.84
N LEU A 68 -7.07 5.08 -4.29
CA LEU A 68 -6.41 3.98 -5.01
C LEU A 68 -6.38 2.71 -4.15
N ILE A 69 -5.94 2.83 -2.89
CA ILE A 69 -5.86 1.69 -1.95
C ILE A 69 -7.24 1.06 -1.74
N VAL A 70 -8.28 1.87 -1.47
CA VAL A 70 -9.64 1.38 -1.22
C VAL A 70 -10.27 0.78 -2.47
N ALA A 71 -9.98 1.31 -3.66
CA ALA A 71 -10.47 0.76 -4.91
C ALA A 71 -9.86 -0.62 -5.21
N ALA A 72 -8.56 -0.79 -4.94
CA ALA A 72 -7.83 -2.02 -5.21
C ALA A 72 -8.02 -3.11 -4.14
N ALA A 73 -8.28 -2.74 -2.88
CA ALA A 73 -8.47 -3.69 -1.77
C ALA A 73 -9.86 -4.37 -1.73
N ARG A 74 -10.68 -4.19 -2.76
CA ARG A 74 -11.99 -4.85 -2.91
C ARG A 74 -11.84 -6.29 -3.36
#